data_AF-A0A948CDU3-F1
#
_entry.id   AF-A0A948CDU3-F1
#
_cell.length_a   1.000
_cell.length_b   1.000
_cell.length_c   1.000
_cell.angle_alpha   90.00
_cell.angle_beta   90.00
_cell.angle_gamma   90.00
#
_symmetry.space_group_name_H-M   'P 1'
#
loop_
_entity.id
_entity.type
_entity.pdbx_description
1 polymer ?
#
loop_
_entity_poly.entity_id
_entity_poly.type
_entity_poly.pdbx_seq_one_letter_code
_entity_poly.pdbx_strand_id
1 'polypeptide(L)'
;MSAPTAERPTGVRVGRRAGRRPRSAAATGGAQLAPATRTARAQRPVTGPRPPQEGSAAVITTAFTMVALVSLWVAAQALLFSGVSHDRAQALLYQDFRTQLAETTAPLGPVVPAGDPVAILSIPAIGLDEVVVEGTASGDTLVGPGHLRSSVLPGQIGSSYVYGRAGTYGDPFGDITDLRPGDVVETTTAQGVTALTVLGVRRDGDPKPPPPAAA
;
A
#
# COMPACT_ATOMS: atom_id res chain seq x y z
N MET A 1 20.62 46.75 9.81
CA MET A 1 21.21 47.92 10.51
C MET A 1 20.51 48.00 11.86
N SER A 2 21.12 47.89 13.03
CA SER A 2 22.52 47.86 13.43
C SER A 2 22.61 47.29 14.87
N ALA A 3 23.67 46.50 15.10
CA ALA A 3 24.52 46.37 16.29
C ALA A 3 23.93 46.21 17.72
N PRO A 4 24.40 45.22 18.51
CA PRO A 4 24.25 45.18 19.96
C PRO A 4 25.41 45.88 20.70
N THR A 5 25.06 46.66 21.73
CA THR A 5 25.95 47.42 22.62
C THR A 5 26.60 46.54 23.68
N ALA A 6 27.92 46.66 23.78
CA ALA A 6 28.76 46.12 24.85
C ALA A 6 28.86 47.14 26.00
N GLU A 7 29.03 46.67 27.24
CA GLU A 7 29.78 47.41 28.25
C GLU A 7 30.37 46.50 29.35
N ARG A 8 31.70 46.63 29.54
CA ARG A 8 32.48 46.24 30.72
C ARG A 8 32.49 47.42 31.71
N PRO A 9 32.77 47.22 33.00
CA PRO A 9 34.11 47.57 33.52
C PRO A 9 34.62 46.57 34.60
N THR A 10 35.91 46.21 34.73
CA THR A 10 37.15 46.94 35.10
C THR A 10 37.30 47.19 36.62
N GLY A 11 38.43 46.75 37.21
CA GLY A 11 38.99 47.28 38.48
C GLY A 11 39.27 46.21 39.56
N VAL A 12 40.46 45.60 39.63
CA VAL A 12 41.68 46.04 40.37
C VAL A 12 41.56 45.97 41.92
N ARG A 13 42.37 45.11 42.57
CA ARG A 13 43.33 45.52 43.62
C ARG A 13 44.28 44.41 44.10
N VAL A 14 45.55 44.78 44.11
CA VAL A 14 46.70 44.10 44.72
C VAL A 14 46.70 44.36 46.24
N GLY A 15 47.06 43.34 47.02
CA GLY A 15 47.17 43.43 48.48
C GLY A 15 48.22 42.49 49.05
N ARG A 16 49.47 42.94 49.02
CA ARG A 16 50.68 42.36 49.62
C ARG A 16 50.58 42.37 51.15
N ARG A 17 50.90 41.27 51.84
CA ARG A 17 51.40 41.36 53.22
C ARG A 17 52.41 40.28 53.56
N ALA A 18 53.62 40.77 53.83
CA ALA A 18 54.72 40.06 54.44
C ALA A 18 54.66 40.22 55.96
N GLY A 19 55.33 39.30 56.66
CA GLY A 19 55.65 39.38 58.09
C GLY A 19 55.21 38.11 58.82
N ARG A 20 55.98 37.54 59.74
CA ARG A 20 57.30 37.85 60.30
C ARG A 20 57.67 36.61 61.12
N ARG A 21 58.92 36.15 61.06
CA ARG A 21 59.45 35.12 61.97
C ARG A 21 59.46 35.65 63.41
N PRO A 22 59.47 34.77 64.43
CA PRO A 22 60.77 34.55 65.06
C PRO A 22 61.11 33.07 65.33
N ARG A 23 62.42 32.87 65.44
CA ARG A 23 63.14 31.66 65.84
C ARG A 23 63.03 31.47 67.36
N SER A 24 62.93 30.23 67.82
CA SER A 24 63.48 29.76 69.10
C SER A 24 63.51 28.22 69.02
N ALA A 25 64.67 27.62 68.81
CA ALA A 25 65.69 27.24 69.79
C ALA A 25 65.58 25.72 70.03
N ALA A 26 66.65 25.05 69.64
CA ALA A 26 66.83 23.62 69.71
C ALA A 26 66.98 23.16 71.16
N ALA A 27 66.41 22.01 71.48
CA ALA A 27 66.82 21.19 72.60
C ALA A 27 66.85 19.71 72.16
N THR A 28 67.96 19.11 72.51
CA THR A 28 68.51 17.81 72.12
C THR A 28 67.83 16.62 72.79
N GLY A 29 67.85 15.47 72.10
CA GLY A 29 67.62 14.12 72.63
C GLY A 29 66.30 13.54 72.13
N GLY A 30 66.20 12.36 71.53
CA GLY A 30 67.11 11.25 71.37
C GLY A 30 66.21 10.01 71.20
N ALA A 31 66.51 9.18 70.19
CA ALA A 31 65.95 7.84 69.93
C ALA A 31 64.45 7.73 69.55
N GLN A 32 64.16 7.25 68.34
CA GLN A 32 63.81 5.84 68.09
C GLN A 32 63.22 5.64 66.67
N LEU A 33 63.68 4.60 65.98
CA LEU A 33 63.37 4.23 64.59
C LEU A 33 61.93 3.73 64.37
N ALA A 34 61.33 4.06 63.21
CA ALA A 34 60.26 3.27 62.58
C ALA A 34 60.15 3.57 61.05
N PRO A 35 59.75 2.60 60.20
CA PRO A 35 60.17 2.51 58.80
C PRO A 35 59.24 3.22 57.79
N ALA A 36 59.81 3.49 56.61
CA ALA A 36 59.18 4.13 55.46
C ALA A 36 57.94 3.37 54.96
N THR A 37 56.80 4.05 54.90
CA THR A 37 55.59 3.54 54.27
C THR A 37 55.69 3.72 52.74
N ARG A 38 55.82 2.57 52.07
CA ARG A 38 55.76 2.35 50.62
C ARG A 38 54.57 3.08 49.98
N THR A 39 54.82 3.92 48.97
CA THR A 39 53.82 4.59 48.13
C THR A 39 52.85 3.58 47.51
N ALA A 40 51.56 3.73 47.79
CA ALA A 40 50.50 2.94 47.19
C ALA A 40 50.32 3.32 45.71
N ARG A 41 50.51 2.34 44.82
CA ARG A 41 50.22 2.43 43.38
C ARG A 41 48.72 2.60 43.17
N ALA A 42 48.30 3.67 42.50
CA ALA A 42 46.90 3.89 42.14
C ALA A 42 46.36 2.70 41.32
N GLN A 43 45.36 2.01 41.85
CA GLN A 43 44.66 0.93 41.16
C GLN A 43 43.69 1.53 40.15
N ARG A 44 43.85 1.17 38.88
CA ARG A 44 42.96 1.56 37.78
C ARG A 44 41.74 0.63 37.82
N PRO A 45 40.49 1.11 37.95
CA PRO A 45 39.33 0.22 37.95
C PRO A 45 39.20 -0.47 36.59
N VAL A 46 39.05 -1.79 36.64
CA VAL A 46 38.79 -2.69 35.52
C VAL A 46 37.39 -2.39 34.98
N THR A 47 37.27 -2.16 33.67
CA THR A 47 35.98 -2.04 32.99
C THR A 47 35.22 -3.36 33.15
N GLY A 48 34.08 -3.33 33.85
CA GLY A 48 33.25 -4.53 34.07
C GLY A 48 32.62 -5.06 32.77
N PRO A 49 32.18 -6.32 32.74
CA PRO A 49 31.52 -6.90 31.57
C PRO A 49 30.21 -6.16 31.26
N ARG A 50 30.00 -5.77 29.99
CA ARG A 50 28.69 -5.27 29.54
C ARG A 50 27.63 -6.36 29.74
N PRO A 51 26.45 -6.06 30.29
CA PRO A 51 25.38 -7.05 30.41
C PRO A 51 24.92 -7.52 29.01
N PRO A 52 24.46 -8.78 28.87
CA PRO A 52 23.98 -9.31 27.59
C PRO A 52 22.75 -8.52 27.14
N GLN A 53 22.84 -7.88 25.98
CA GLN A 53 21.74 -7.14 25.36
C GLN A 53 20.81 -8.11 24.61
N GLU A 54 20.36 -9.19 25.25
CA GLU A 54 19.62 -10.28 24.60
C GLU A 54 18.09 -10.04 24.53
N GLY A 55 17.56 -9.07 25.27
CA GLY A 55 16.10 -8.83 25.33
C GLY A 55 15.53 -7.96 24.22
N SER A 56 16.29 -7.01 23.67
CA SER A 56 15.74 -6.00 22.75
C SER A 56 15.56 -6.53 21.32
N ALA A 57 16.51 -7.33 20.84
CA ALA A 57 16.44 -7.92 19.50
C ALA A 57 15.32 -8.98 19.41
N ALA A 58 15.15 -9.80 20.44
CA ALA A 58 14.12 -10.84 20.49
C ALA A 58 12.68 -10.28 20.49
N VAL A 59 12.46 -9.14 21.17
CA VAL A 59 11.16 -8.45 21.19
C VAL A 59 10.84 -7.85 19.81
N ILE A 60 11.84 -7.29 19.13
CA ILE A 60 11.67 -6.73 17.78
C ILE A 60 11.34 -7.86 16.79
N THR A 61 12.06 -8.98 16.81
CA THR A 61 11.78 -10.12 15.92
C THR A 61 10.39 -10.72 16.16
N THR A 62 10.00 -10.91 17.42
CA THR A 62 8.66 -11.43 17.75
C THR A 62 7.54 -10.47 17.33
N ALA A 63 7.71 -9.17 17.52
CA ALA A 63 6.78 -8.15 17.02
C ALA A 63 6.64 -8.19 15.49
N PHE A 64 7.77 -8.25 14.76
CA PHE A 64 7.74 -8.36 13.29
C PHE A 64 7.11 -9.67 12.82
N THR A 65 7.34 -10.80 13.51
CA THR A 65 6.68 -12.07 13.16
C THR A 65 5.18 -12.02 13.39
N MET A 66 4.70 -11.37 14.46
CA MET A 66 3.27 -11.19 14.71
C MET A 66 2.63 -10.33 13.62
N VAL A 67 3.26 -9.21 13.26
CA VAL A 67 2.78 -8.35 12.16
C VAL A 67 2.77 -9.12 10.85
N ALA A 68 3.85 -9.84 10.53
CA ALA A 68 3.93 -10.65 9.31
C ALA A 68 2.84 -11.73 9.26
N LEU A 69 2.56 -12.42 10.37
CA LEU A 69 1.50 -13.42 10.46
C LEU A 69 0.11 -12.80 10.26
N VAL A 70 -0.17 -11.66 10.89
CA VAL A 70 -1.45 -10.95 10.72
C VAL A 70 -1.59 -10.44 9.28
N SER A 71 -0.55 -9.84 8.70
CA SER A 71 -0.57 -9.39 7.30
C SER A 71 -0.76 -10.54 6.32
N LEU A 72 -0.09 -11.67 6.54
CA LEU A 72 -0.22 -12.86 5.69
C LEU A 72 -1.60 -13.50 5.81
N TRP A 73 -2.18 -13.53 7.03
CA TRP A 73 -3.55 -13.99 7.25
C TRP A 73 -4.58 -13.07 6.57
N VAL A 74 -4.43 -11.75 6.71
CA VAL A 74 -5.31 -10.77 6.02
C VAL A 74 -5.19 -10.89 4.51
N ALA A 75 -3.97 -11.05 3.98
CA ALA A 75 -3.77 -11.27 2.54
C ALA A 75 -4.43 -12.58 2.08
N ALA A 76 -4.28 -13.67 2.84
CA ALA A 76 -4.92 -14.95 2.53
C ALA A 76 -6.44 -14.82 2.55
N GLN A 77 -7.03 -14.16 3.57
CA GLN A 77 -8.47 -13.96 3.65
C GLN A 77 -8.98 -13.09 2.49
N ALA A 78 -8.29 -12.00 2.17
CA ALA A 78 -8.69 -11.11 1.08
C ALA A 78 -8.70 -11.85 -0.26
N LEU A 79 -7.68 -12.67 -0.55
CA LEU A 79 -7.57 -13.42 -1.80
C LEU A 79 -8.55 -14.59 -1.90
N LEU A 80 -8.74 -15.34 -0.80
CA LEU A 80 -9.64 -16.49 -0.80
C LEU A 80 -11.11 -16.09 -0.81
N PHE A 81 -11.46 -15.00 -0.11
CA PHE A 81 -12.86 -14.58 0.03
C PHE A 81 -13.31 -13.66 -1.11
N SER A 82 -12.38 -13.00 -1.82
CA SER A 82 -12.74 -12.14 -2.96
C SER A 82 -13.39 -12.92 -4.09
N GLY A 83 -12.88 -14.12 -4.41
CA GLY A 83 -13.47 -14.98 -5.45
C GLY A 83 -14.88 -15.42 -5.10
N VAL A 84 -15.09 -15.91 -3.88
CA VAL A 84 -16.42 -16.34 -3.41
C VAL A 84 -17.45 -15.20 -3.43
N SER A 85 -17.04 -13.98 -3.07
CA SER A 85 -17.91 -12.81 -3.13
C SER A 85 -18.27 -12.44 -4.57
N HIS A 86 -17.31 -12.53 -5.49
CA HIS A 86 -17.50 -12.26 -6.92
C HIS A 86 -18.44 -13.29 -7.55
N ASP A 87 -18.16 -14.58 -7.36
CA ASP A 87 -18.97 -15.68 -7.90
C ASP A 87 -20.43 -15.57 -7.46
N ARG A 88 -20.64 -15.21 -6.18
CA ARG A 88 -21.99 -14.98 -5.66
C ARG A 88 -22.65 -13.77 -6.31
N ALA A 89 -21.92 -12.66 -6.47
CA ALA A 89 -22.47 -11.46 -7.10
C ALA A 89 -22.84 -11.72 -8.57
N GLN A 90 -21.95 -12.37 -9.32
CA GLN A 90 -22.19 -12.80 -10.69
C GLN A 90 -23.38 -13.75 -10.81
N ALA A 91 -23.52 -14.72 -9.91
CA ALA A 91 -24.68 -15.61 -9.91
C ALA A 91 -26.00 -14.87 -9.68
N LEU A 92 -26.03 -13.88 -8.78
CA LEU A 92 -27.21 -13.07 -8.53
C LEU A 92 -27.53 -12.16 -9.72
N LEU A 93 -26.52 -11.49 -10.28
CA LEU A 93 -26.65 -10.65 -11.47
C LEU A 93 -27.16 -11.45 -12.68
N TYR A 94 -26.66 -12.68 -12.86
CA TYR A 94 -27.09 -13.56 -13.94
C TYR A 94 -28.55 -13.98 -13.78
N GLN A 95 -28.97 -14.32 -12.56
CA GLN A 95 -30.36 -14.66 -12.27
C GLN A 95 -31.30 -13.47 -12.49
N ASP A 96 -30.91 -12.28 -12.04
CA ASP A 96 -31.66 -11.05 -12.23
C ASP A 96 -31.79 -10.72 -13.73
N PHE A 97 -30.67 -10.67 -14.44
CA PHE A 97 -30.66 -10.38 -15.87
C PHE A 97 -31.47 -11.40 -16.69
N ARG A 98 -31.35 -12.69 -16.38
CA ARG A 98 -32.19 -13.72 -17.02
C ARG A 98 -33.67 -13.50 -16.78
N THR A 99 -34.05 -13.06 -15.59
CA THR A 99 -35.45 -12.76 -15.26
C THR A 99 -35.91 -11.55 -16.06
N GLN A 100 -35.11 -10.49 -16.11
CA GLN A 100 -35.40 -9.29 -16.90
C GLN A 100 -35.52 -9.57 -18.40
N LEU A 101 -34.67 -10.46 -18.94
CA LEU A 101 -34.77 -10.92 -20.33
C LEU A 101 -36.07 -11.70 -20.56
N ALA A 102 -36.44 -12.60 -19.65
CA ALA A 102 -37.67 -13.39 -19.75
C ALA A 102 -38.94 -12.51 -19.65
N GLU A 103 -38.90 -11.47 -18.83
CA GLU A 103 -40.00 -10.52 -18.64
C GLU A 103 -40.00 -9.38 -19.68
N THR A 104 -39.00 -9.31 -20.56
CA THR A 104 -38.81 -8.21 -21.53
C THR A 104 -38.69 -6.83 -20.84
N THR A 105 -38.10 -6.80 -19.65
CA THR A 105 -37.84 -5.59 -18.84
C THR A 105 -36.37 -5.19 -18.82
N ALA A 106 -35.50 -5.99 -19.43
CA ALA A 106 -34.07 -5.71 -19.51
C ALA A 106 -33.79 -4.38 -20.26
N PRO A 107 -32.69 -3.67 -19.92
CA PRO A 107 -32.42 -2.37 -20.49
C PRO A 107 -32.24 -2.36 -22.01
N LEU A 108 -32.92 -1.43 -22.68
CA LEU A 108 -32.81 -1.22 -24.13
C LEU A 108 -32.13 0.10 -24.52
N GLY A 109 -31.97 1.00 -23.55
CA GLY A 109 -31.50 2.37 -23.76
C GLY A 109 -30.38 2.78 -22.81
N PRO A 110 -29.83 3.99 -22.97
CA PRO A 110 -28.62 4.45 -22.30
C PRO A 110 -28.81 4.84 -20.83
N VAL A 111 -30.04 4.81 -20.32
CA VAL A 111 -30.33 5.19 -18.92
C VAL A 111 -30.60 3.92 -18.14
N VAL A 112 -29.55 3.43 -17.49
CA VAL A 112 -29.61 2.27 -16.58
C VAL A 112 -29.08 2.71 -15.22
N PRO A 113 -29.70 2.30 -14.10
CA PRO A 113 -29.13 2.52 -12.77
C PRO A 113 -27.76 1.86 -12.63
N ALA A 114 -26.84 2.51 -11.93
CA ALA A 114 -25.52 1.94 -11.70
C ALA A 114 -25.61 0.65 -10.86
N GLY A 115 -24.87 -0.37 -11.25
CA GLY A 115 -24.86 -1.70 -10.63
C GLY A 115 -25.86 -2.68 -11.23
N ASP A 116 -26.81 -2.23 -12.04
CA ASP A 116 -27.78 -3.10 -12.70
C ASP A 116 -27.13 -3.86 -13.88
N PRO A 117 -27.58 -5.09 -14.18
CA PRO A 117 -27.04 -5.86 -15.29
C PRO A 117 -27.48 -5.29 -16.64
N VAL A 118 -26.53 -5.15 -17.56
CA VAL A 118 -26.78 -4.60 -18.91
C VAL A 118 -26.52 -5.58 -20.03
N ALA A 119 -25.59 -6.51 -19.86
CA ALA A 119 -25.22 -7.50 -20.87
C ALA A 119 -24.55 -8.72 -20.23
N ILE A 120 -24.51 -9.83 -20.95
CA ILE A 120 -23.57 -10.94 -20.67
C ILE A 120 -22.46 -10.86 -21.71
N LEU A 121 -21.22 -10.84 -21.25
CA LEU A 121 -20.02 -10.80 -22.10
C LEU A 121 -19.33 -12.16 -22.04
N SER A 122 -19.22 -12.81 -23.20
CA SER A 122 -18.53 -14.09 -23.34
C SER A 122 -17.31 -13.94 -24.26
N ILE A 123 -16.15 -14.39 -23.80
CA ILE A 123 -14.91 -14.40 -24.58
C ILE A 123 -14.25 -15.78 -24.42
N PRO A 124 -14.60 -16.75 -25.29
CA PRO A 124 -14.16 -18.14 -25.15
C PRO A 124 -12.64 -18.32 -25.10
N ALA A 125 -11.89 -17.46 -25.79
CA ALA A 125 -10.42 -17.52 -25.86
C ALA A 125 -9.73 -17.34 -24.49
N ILE A 126 -10.37 -16.61 -23.56
CA ILE A 126 -9.88 -16.38 -22.20
C ILE A 126 -10.81 -16.96 -21.14
N GLY A 127 -11.80 -17.77 -21.54
CA GLY A 127 -12.76 -18.39 -20.62
C GLY A 127 -13.68 -17.41 -19.88
N LEU A 128 -13.83 -16.18 -20.38
CA LEU A 128 -14.71 -15.18 -19.77
C LEU A 128 -16.17 -15.49 -20.11
N ASP A 129 -17.03 -15.52 -19.10
CA ASP A 129 -18.49 -15.54 -19.24
C ASP A 129 -19.09 -14.82 -18.03
N GLU A 130 -19.23 -13.49 -18.12
CA GLU A 130 -19.63 -12.65 -16.99
C GLU A 130 -20.69 -11.62 -17.36
N VAL A 131 -21.53 -11.29 -16.39
CA VAL A 131 -22.51 -10.23 -16.48
C VAL A 131 -21.82 -8.87 -16.32
N VAL A 132 -22.02 -8.03 -17.32
CA VAL A 132 -21.61 -6.63 -17.32
C VAL A 132 -22.65 -5.82 -16.57
N VAL A 133 -22.21 -5.01 -15.60
CA VAL A 133 -23.05 -4.07 -14.85
C VAL A 133 -22.92 -2.65 -15.42
N GLU A 134 -23.92 -1.82 -15.20
CA GLU A 134 -23.84 -0.40 -15.54
C GLU A 134 -22.93 0.35 -14.55
N GLY A 135 -21.97 1.13 -15.07
CA GLY A 135 -21.10 1.98 -14.25
C GLY A 135 -19.66 1.48 -14.18
N THR A 136 -18.73 2.43 -13.96
CA THR A 136 -17.29 2.18 -13.93
C THR A 136 -16.65 2.62 -12.61
N ALA A 137 -17.46 2.82 -11.57
CA ALA A 137 -16.92 3.14 -10.26
C ALA A 137 -16.23 1.92 -9.64
N SER A 138 -15.38 2.17 -8.65
CA SER A 138 -14.68 1.09 -7.94
C SER A 138 -15.62 0.08 -7.32
N GLY A 139 -16.82 0.49 -6.91
CA GLY A 139 -17.86 -0.39 -6.35
C GLY A 139 -18.52 -1.28 -7.41
N ASP A 140 -18.84 -0.72 -8.57
CA ASP A 140 -19.46 -1.43 -9.69
C ASP A 140 -18.52 -2.54 -10.21
N THR A 141 -17.24 -2.21 -10.34
CA THR A 141 -16.21 -3.15 -10.83
C THR A 141 -15.76 -4.21 -9.81
N LEU A 142 -16.34 -4.25 -8.60
CA LEU A 142 -16.10 -5.34 -7.63
C LEU A 142 -16.94 -6.58 -7.90
N VAL A 143 -18.07 -6.40 -8.58
CA VAL A 143 -19.04 -7.47 -8.82
C VAL A 143 -18.97 -8.05 -10.23
N GLY A 144 -18.26 -7.37 -11.15
CA GLY A 144 -18.13 -7.77 -12.55
C GLY A 144 -17.53 -6.66 -13.42
N PRO A 145 -17.47 -6.87 -14.75
CA PRO A 145 -17.15 -5.82 -15.71
C PRO A 145 -18.19 -4.69 -15.65
N GLY A 146 -17.72 -3.45 -15.73
CA GLY A 146 -18.54 -2.24 -15.69
C GLY A 146 -18.63 -1.54 -17.04
N HIS A 147 -19.83 -1.23 -17.49
CA HIS A 147 -20.11 -0.49 -18.72
C HIS A 147 -20.03 1.03 -18.48
N LEU A 148 -19.44 1.75 -19.43
CA LEU A 148 -19.39 3.20 -19.40
C LEU A 148 -20.73 3.83 -19.77
N ARG A 149 -21.36 4.49 -18.80
CA ARG A 149 -22.70 5.11 -18.96
C ARG A 149 -22.84 6.10 -20.11
N SER A 150 -21.74 6.68 -20.58
CA SER A 150 -21.74 7.61 -21.72
C SER A 150 -21.62 6.92 -23.09
N SER A 151 -21.55 5.59 -23.13
CA SER A 151 -21.44 4.80 -24.35
C SER A 151 -22.71 4.00 -24.66
N VAL A 152 -22.80 3.49 -25.89
CA VAL A 152 -23.91 2.61 -26.28
C VAL A 152 -23.78 1.26 -25.58
N LEU A 153 -24.90 0.56 -25.38
CA LEU A 153 -24.88 -0.75 -24.74
C LEU A 153 -24.02 -1.74 -25.55
N PRO A 154 -23.39 -2.73 -24.89
CA PRO A 154 -22.58 -3.74 -25.56
C PRO A 154 -23.35 -4.46 -26.70
N GLY A 155 -22.86 -4.35 -27.93
CA GLY A 155 -23.48 -4.98 -29.12
C GLY A 155 -24.40 -4.06 -29.92
N GLN A 156 -24.70 -2.86 -29.41
CA GLN A 156 -25.39 -1.84 -30.20
C GLN A 156 -24.45 -1.21 -31.23
N ILE A 157 -25.05 -0.65 -32.29
CA ILE A 157 -24.33 0.12 -33.29
C ILE A 157 -23.69 1.34 -32.61
N GLY A 158 -22.36 1.42 -32.66
CA GLY A 158 -21.56 2.47 -32.03
C GLY A 158 -20.35 1.91 -31.31
N SER A 159 -19.77 2.71 -30.42
CA SER A 159 -18.65 2.28 -29.56
C SER A 159 -19.15 2.10 -28.14
N SER A 160 -19.07 0.88 -27.62
CA SER A 160 -19.30 0.55 -26.21
C SER A 160 -17.96 0.40 -25.50
N TYR A 161 -17.87 0.86 -24.26
CA TYR A 161 -16.68 0.72 -23.43
C TYR A 161 -17.01 -0.08 -22.17
N VAL A 162 -16.29 -1.17 -21.97
CA VAL A 162 -16.41 -2.03 -20.80
C VAL A 162 -15.07 -2.02 -20.07
N TYR A 163 -15.13 -1.81 -18.76
CA TYR A 163 -14.00 -1.75 -17.85
C TYR A 163 -14.06 -2.95 -16.92
N GLY A 164 -12.92 -3.51 -16.55
CA GLY A 164 -12.87 -4.67 -15.67
C GLY A 164 -11.54 -4.70 -14.92
N ARG A 165 -11.54 -5.39 -13.79
CA ARG A 165 -10.33 -5.58 -13.00
C ARG A 165 -9.42 -6.59 -13.71
N ALA A 166 -8.12 -6.29 -13.72
CA ALA A 166 -7.08 -7.20 -14.20
C ALA A 166 -6.49 -8.08 -13.08
N GLY A 167 -6.98 -7.93 -11.84
CA GLY A 167 -6.49 -8.67 -10.69
C GLY A 167 -7.40 -8.45 -9.49
N THR A 168 -7.55 -9.48 -8.65
CA THR A 168 -8.47 -9.56 -7.49
C THR A 168 -9.96 -9.45 -7.86
N TYR A 169 -10.83 -9.95 -6.98
CA TYR A 169 -12.29 -9.92 -7.16
C TYR A 169 -12.71 -10.48 -8.53
N GLY A 170 -12.39 -11.76 -8.77
CA GLY A 170 -12.73 -12.49 -10.00
C GLY A 170 -11.89 -12.14 -11.23
N ASP A 171 -11.24 -10.96 -11.24
CA ASP A 171 -10.29 -10.55 -12.27
C ASP A 171 -10.73 -10.83 -13.71
N PRO A 172 -11.93 -10.38 -14.12
CA PRO A 172 -12.52 -10.72 -15.42
C PRO A 172 -11.63 -10.38 -16.62
N PHE A 173 -10.76 -9.36 -16.49
CA PHE A 173 -9.82 -8.97 -17.54
C PHE A 173 -8.36 -9.25 -17.16
N GLY A 174 -8.09 -10.20 -16.26
CA GLY A 174 -6.75 -10.63 -15.91
C GLY A 174 -5.96 -11.12 -17.12
N ASP A 175 -6.61 -11.89 -17.99
CA ASP A 175 -6.01 -12.50 -19.18
C ASP A 175 -6.34 -11.75 -20.49
N ILE A 176 -6.84 -10.51 -20.42
CA ILE A 176 -7.24 -9.74 -21.61
C ILE A 176 -6.08 -9.51 -22.60
N THR A 177 -4.84 -9.58 -22.11
CA THR A 177 -3.63 -9.44 -22.94
C THR A 177 -3.33 -10.66 -23.81
N ASP A 178 -3.96 -11.79 -23.52
CA ASP A 178 -3.73 -13.06 -24.23
C ASP A 178 -4.59 -13.16 -25.50
N LEU A 179 -5.55 -12.24 -25.66
CA LEU A 179 -6.41 -12.15 -26.84
C LEU A 179 -5.61 -11.86 -28.11
N ARG A 180 -6.03 -12.52 -29.18
CA ARG A 180 -5.43 -12.42 -30.50
C ARG A 180 -6.41 -11.79 -31.49
N PRO A 181 -5.91 -11.07 -32.51
CA PRO A 181 -6.75 -10.63 -33.61
C PRO A 181 -7.49 -11.83 -34.23
N GLY A 182 -8.81 -11.72 -34.39
CA GLY A 182 -9.67 -12.80 -34.88
C GLY A 182 -10.43 -13.55 -33.79
N ASP A 183 -10.05 -13.43 -32.52
CA ASP A 183 -10.82 -14.02 -31.42
C ASP A 183 -12.23 -13.43 -31.35
N VAL A 184 -13.19 -14.25 -30.90
CA VAL A 184 -14.61 -13.86 -30.83
C VAL A 184 -14.93 -13.32 -29.44
N VAL A 185 -15.68 -12.22 -29.43
CA VAL A 185 -16.29 -11.62 -28.24
C VAL A 185 -17.80 -11.60 -28.48
N GLU A 186 -18.56 -12.32 -27.69
CA GLU A 186 -20.02 -12.35 -27.78
C GLU A 186 -20.63 -11.48 -26.69
N THR A 187 -21.63 -10.69 -27.05
CA THR A 187 -22.42 -9.91 -26.11
C THR A 187 -23.89 -10.26 -26.24
N THR A 188 -24.50 -10.62 -25.13
CA THR A 188 -25.92 -10.94 -25.04
C THR A 188 -26.64 -9.83 -24.30
N THR A 189 -27.60 -9.21 -24.98
CA THR A 189 -28.43 -8.13 -24.44
C THR A 189 -29.91 -8.44 -24.66
N ALA A 190 -30.80 -7.54 -24.23
CA ALA A 190 -32.23 -7.61 -24.52
C ALA A 190 -32.54 -7.61 -26.03
N GLN A 191 -31.64 -7.07 -26.86
CA GLN A 191 -31.75 -7.03 -28.31
C GLN A 191 -31.27 -8.33 -29.00
N GLY A 192 -30.65 -9.23 -28.24
CA GLY A 192 -30.13 -10.51 -28.74
C GLY A 192 -28.62 -10.64 -28.58
N VAL A 193 -28.07 -11.62 -29.28
CA VAL A 193 -26.64 -11.97 -29.27
C VAL A 193 -25.94 -11.28 -30.43
N THR A 194 -24.85 -10.56 -30.15
CA THR A 194 -23.99 -9.94 -31.17
C THR A 194 -22.58 -10.48 -31.02
N ALA A 195 -22.02 -11.01 -32.11
CA ALA A 195 -20.63 -11.44 -32.18
C ALA A 195 -19.74 -10.30 -32.69
N LEU A 196 -18.66 -10.04 -31.96
CA LEU A 196 -17.61 -9.08 -32.26
C LEU A 196 -16.31 -9.84 -32.48
N THR A 197 -15.42 -9.25 -33.26
CA THR A 197 -14.09 -9.81 -33.51
C THR A 197 -13.02 -8.92 -32.91
N VAL A 198 -12.08 -9.52 -32.19
CA VAL A 198 -10.92 -8.82 -31.65
C VAL A 198 -10.07 -8.31 -32.81
N LEU A 199 -9.85 -7.00 -32.83
CA LEU A 199 -8.93 -6.37 -33.80
C LEU A 199 -7.47 -6.41 -33.30
N GLY A 200 -7.28 -6.51 -31.99
CA GLY A 200 -5.98 -6.58 -31.33
C GLY A 200 -5.97 -5.88 -29.98
N VAL A 201 -5.02 -6.30 -29.13
CA VAL A 201 -4.77 -5.71 -27.82
C VAL A 201 -3.91 -4.45 -27.99
N ARG A 202 -4.31 -3.36 -27.33
CA ARG A 202 -3.65 -2.06 -27.38
C ARG A 202 -3.26 -1.61 -25.98
N ARG A 203 -2.21 -0.81 -25.88
CA ARG A 203 -1.71 -0.17 -24.65
C ARG A 203 -1.88 1.35 -24.72
N ASP A 204 -1.63 2.00 -23.59
CA ASP A 204 -1.66 3.46 -23.52
C ASP A 204 -0.67 4.07 -24.54
N GLY A 205 -1.15 5.05 -25.31
CA GLY A 205 -0.43 5.66 -26.42
C GLY A 205 -0.65 5.02 -27.81
N ASP A 206 -1.27 3.84 -27.91
CA ASP A 206 -1.59 3.24 -29.21
C ASP A 206 -2.72 4.00 -29.94
N PRO A 207 -2.74 4.00 -31.28
CA PRO A 207 -3.79 4.67 -32.05
C PRO A 207 -5.16 4.02 -31.77
N LYS A 208 -6.13 4.88 -31.44
CA LYS A 208 -7.53 4.46 -31.24
C LYS A 208 -8.11 3.94 -32.56
N PRO A 209 -8.95 2.88 -32.52
CA PRO A 209 -9.67 2.45 -33.71
C PRO A 209 -10.50 3.61 -34.29
N PRO A 210 -10.60 3.72 -35.62
CA PRO A 210 -11.56 4.65 -36.21
C PRO A 210 -12.97 4.28 -35.74
N PRO A 211 -13.88 5.27 -35.60
CA PRO A 211 -15.27 4.98 -35.28
C PRO A 211 -15.85 3.97 -36.29
N PRO A 212 -16.75 3.08 -35.86
CA PRO A 212 -17.42 2.17 -36.79
C PRO A 212 -18.08 2.99 -37.90
N ALA A 213 -17.90 2.56 -39.16
CA ALA A 213 -18.54 3.21 -40.29
C ALA A 213 -20.06 3.16 -40.08
N ALA A 214 -20.73 4.31 -40.20
CA ALA A 214 -22.18 4.36 -40.23
C ALA A 214 -22.65 3.54 -41.44
N ALA A 215 -23.34 2.43 -41.18
CA ALA A 215 -23.98 1.61 -42.19
C ALA A 215 -25.26 2.30 -42.69
#